data_AF-U2URV3-F1
#
_entry.id   AF-U2URV3-F1
#
_cell.length_a   1.000
_cell.length_b   1.000
_cell.length_c   1.000
_cell.angle_alpha   90.00
_cell.angle_beta   90.00
_cell.angle_gamma   90.00
#
_symmetry.space_group_name_H-M   'P 1'
#
loop_
_entity.id
_entity.type
_entity.pdbx_description
1 polymer ?
#
loop_
_entity_poly.entity_id
_entity_poly.type
_entity_poly.pdbx_seq_one_letter_code
_entity_poly.pdbx_strand_id
1 'polypeptide(L)'
;MNTIKAPDLGTALASIALRRAFRQRLIPLSLEELVALCASETHPRILAGYLRWQREEINRILVHVLLESMDKLEAEFLRRHYRDGKSMHYLSMRLPASERQLYCMNERILSRLSSLLFYRPSLADAYFPRIPYNLLSILDMRLSTFALRVDVPVDEGWLDALQEARNVSRELLSFMDSFRRVPLGASSRAQQYQRVIHAKLRDPFASVQEIVDEIGDMGLTASVAHAYLGAYQRQIKKILNPKKFAVFKNCKNL
;
A
#
# COMPACT_ATOMS: atom_id res chain seq x y z
N MET A 1 -1.12 37.72 5.18
CA MET A 1 -1.19 37.09 3.83
C MET A 1 -1.26 35.60 4.03
N ASN A 2 -2.43 34.99 3.82
CA ASN A 2 -2.57 33.53 3.90
C ASN A 2 -1.85 32.93 2.71
N THR A 3 -0.72 32.27 2.94
CA THR A 3 -0.06 31.42 1.97
C THR A 3 -1.05 30.33 1.58
N ILE A 4 -1.64 30.45 0.39
CA ILE A 4 -2.39 29.35 -0.23
C ILE A 4 -1.39 28.20 -0.35
N LYS A 5 -1.48 27.21 0.53
CA LYS A 5 -0.67 26.00 0.44
C LYS A 5 -0.91 25.43 -0.96
N ALA A 6 0.15 25.35 -1.76
CA ALA A 6 0.07 24.72 -3.07
C ALA A 6 -0.57 23.33 -2.87
N PRO A 7 -1.58 22.96 -3.68
CA PRO A 7 -2.23 21.67 -3.54
C PRO A 7 -1.17 20.57 -3.68
N ASP A 8 -1.11 19.65 -2.73
CA ASP A 8 -0.25 18.48 -2.82
C ASP A 8 -0.72 17.65 -4.02
N LEU A 9 0.03 17.72 -5.12
CA LEU A 9 -0.25 17.05 -6.38
C LEU A 9 -0.54 15.56 -6.17
N GLY A 10 0.16 14.91 -5.22
CA GLY A 10 -0.05 13.50 -4.91
C GLY A 10 -1.45 13.23 -4.36
N THR A 11 -1.92 14.03 -3.40
CA THR A 11 -3.28 13.91 -2.85
C THR A 11 -4.37 14.24 -3.88
N ALA A 12 -4.10 15.20 -4.77
CA ALA A 12 -5.01 15.52 -5.87
C ALA A 12 -5.13 14.33 -6.85
N LEU A 13 -4.01 13.71 -7.23
CA LEU A 13 -3.99 12.50 -8.07
C LEU A 13 -4.71 11.33 -7.40
N ALA A 14 -4.48 11.11 -6.10
CA ALA A 14 -5.17 10.08 -5.32
C ALA A 14 -6.69 10.28 -5.32
N SER A 15 -7.15 11.52 -5.12
CA SER A 15 -8.58 11.87 -5.16
C SER A 15 -9.19 11.60 -6.54
N ILE A 16 -8.48 11.97 -7.62
CA ILE A 16 -8.91 11.68 -9.00
C ILE A 16 -8.97 10.16 -9.26
N ALA A 17 -7.96 9.41 -8.81
CA ALA A 17 -7.90 7.96 -8.97
C ALA A 17 -9.08 7.27 -8.28
N LEU A 18 -9.41 7.65 -7.04
CA LEU A 18 -10.58 7.14 -6.31
C LEU A 18 -11.88 7.41 -7.08
N ARG A 19 -12.11 8.66 -7.49
CA ARG A 19 -13.32 9.03 -8.27
C ARG A 19 -13.43 8.21 -9.55
N ARG A 20 -12.32 7.98 -10.25
CA ARG A 20 -12.30 7.20 -11.50
C ARG A 20 -12.60 5.72 -11.23
N ALA A 21 -11.99 5.13 -10.21
CA ALA A 21 -12.23 3.73 -9.84
C ALA A 21 -13.71 3.45 -9.52
N PHE A 22 -14.40 4.39 -8.86
CA PHE A 22 -15.83 4.25 -8.57
C PHE A 22 -16.75 4.50 -9.78
N ARG A 23 -16.28 5.16 -10.85
CA ARG A 23 -17.10 5.53 -12.01
C ARG A 23 -17.30 4.41 -13.05
N GLN A 24 -16.80 3.20 -12.80
CA GLN A 24 -16.98 2.02 -13.68
C GLN A 24 -16.69 2.27 -15.18
N ARG A 25 -15.79 3.20 -15.52
CA ARG A 25 -15.29 3.29 -16.89
C ARG A 25 -14.31 2.15 -17.11
N LEU A 26 -14.75 1.13 -17.81
CA LEU A 26 -13.91 0.03 -18.24
C LEU A 26 -12.93 0.57 -19.28
N ILE A 27 -11.62 0.46 -18.99
CA ILE A 27 -10.65 0.38 -20.07
C ILE A 27 -10.99 -0.94 -20.78
N PRO A 28 -11.21 -0.94 -22.11
CA PRO A 28 -11.67 -2.12 -22.82
C PRO A 28 -10.58 -3.19 -22.98
N LEU A 29 -9.42 -2.99 -22.34
CA LEU A 29 -8.24 -3.83 -22.44
C LEU A 29 -7.75 -4.21 -21.05
N SER A 30 -7.37 -5.47 -20.89
CA SER A 30 -6.69 -5.97 -19.71
C SER A 30 -5.26 -5.44 -19.62
N LEU A 31 -4.65 -5.55 -18.43
CA LEU A 31 -3.27 -5.14 -18.24
C LEU A 31 -2.31 -5.99 -19.09
N GLU A 32 -2.61 -7.27 -19.29
CA GLU A 32 -1.82 -8.20 -20.10
C GLU A 32 -1.89 -7.81 -21.59
N GLU A 33 -3.07 -7.47 -22.09
CA GLU A 33 -3.25 -6.96 -23.46
C GLU A 33 -2.48 -5.66 -23.68
N LEU A 34 -2.51 -4.74 -22.71
CA LEU A 34 -1.77 -3.48 -22.78
C LEU A 34 -0.24 -3.71 -22.80
N VAL A 35 0.28 -4.72 -22.10
CA VAL A 35 1.70 -5.08 -22.16
C VAL A 35 2.08 -5.58 -23.55
N ALA A 36 1.28 -6.49 -24.12
CA ALA A 36 1.52 -7.01 -25.46
C ALA A 36 1.50 -5.90 -26.51
N LEU A 37 0.50 -5.01 -26.45
CA LEU A 37 0.37 -3.87 -27.35
C LEU A 37 1.54 -2.88 -27.20
N CYS A 38 1.96 -2.58 -25.97
CA CYS A 38 3.14 -1.74 -25.74
C CYS A 38 4.42 -2.36 -26.32
N ALA A 39 4.56 -3.68 -26.31
CA ALA A 39 5.73 -4.36 -26.85
C ALA A 39 5.77 -4.34 -28.38
N SER A 40 4.63 -4.47 -29.06
CA SER A 40 4.56 -4.58 -30.52
C SER A 40 4.37 -3.25 -31.27
N GLU A 41 3.86 -2.20 -30.61
CA GLU A 41 3.47 -0.96 -31.27
C GLU A 41 4.68 -0.10 -31.73
N THR A 42 4.77 0.22 -33.00
CA THR A 42 5.88 1.01 -33.56
C THR A 42 5.57 2.50 -33.68
N HIS A 43 4.29 2.89 -33.71
CA HIS A 43 3.87 4.29 -33.81
C HIS A 43 3.92 5.00 -32.45
N PRO A 44 4.76 6.05 -32.29
CA PRO A 44 4.98 6.69 -30.98
C PRO A 44 3.70 7.25 -30.34
N ARG A 45 2.78 7.78 -31.14
CA ARG A 45 1.51 8.35 -30.64
C ARG A 45 0.56 7.28 -30.11
N ILE A 46 0.53 6.11 -30.74
CA ILE A 46 -0.34 5.00 -30.33
C ILE A 46 0.25 4.36 -29.07
N LEU A 47 1.57 4.14 -29.04
CA LEU A 47 2.28 3.68 -27.85
C LEU A 47 2.04 4.57 -26.63
N ALA A 48 2.14 5.90 -26.80
CA ALA A 48 1.84 6.84 -25.73
C ALA A 48 0.37 6.73 -25.24
N GLY A 49 -0.55 6.34 -26.12
CA GLY A 49 -1.92 5.94 -25.76
C GLY A 49 -1.94 4.71 -24.85
N TYR A 50 -1.29 3.62 -25.26
CA TYR A 50 -1.23 2.37 -24.50
C TYR A 50 -0.54 2.54 -23.14
N LEU A 51 0.56 3.29 -23.06
CA LEU A 51 1.23 3.59 -21.79
C LEU A 51 0.35 4.40 -20.83
N ARG A 52 -0.49 5.31 -21.36
CA ARG A 52 -1.48 6.04 -20.55
C ARG A 52 -2.57 5.12 -20.03
N TRP A 53 -3.12 4.24 -20.87
CA TRP A 53 -4.10 3.24 -20.44
C TRP A 53 -3.51 2.26 -19.42
N GLN A 54 -2.28 1.80 -19.62
CA GLN A 54 -1.55 0.98 -18.66
C GLN A 54 -1.45 1.69 -17.30
N ARG A 55 -1.11 2.98 -17.29
CA ARG A 55 -1.08 3.78 -16.06
C ARG A 55 -2.45 3.92 -15.41
N GLU A 56 -3.50 4.13 -16.18
CA GLU A 56 -4.86 4.23 -15.64
C GLU A 56 -5.35 2.92 -15.02
N GLU A 57 -5.06 1.77 -15.65
CA GLU A 57 -5.41 0.45 -15.12
C GLU A 57 -4.60 0.11 -13.87
N ILE A 58 -3.29 0.43 -13.85
CA ILE A 58 -2.47 0.34 -12.63
C ILE A 58 -3.09 1.15 -11.49
N ASN A 59 -3.48 2.41 -11.74
CA ASN A 59 -4.08 3.26 -10.71
C ASN A 59 -5.37 2.63 -10.16
N ARG A 60 -6.18 2.03 -11.03
CA ARG A 60 -7.41 1.33 -10.65
C ARG A 60 -7.11 0.11 -9.77
N ILE A 61 -6.15 -0.74 -10.16
CA ILE A 61 -5.70 -1.88 -9.35
C ILE A 61 -5.27 -1.40 -7.97
N LEU A 62 -4.42 -0.36 -7.90
CA LEU A 62 -3.93 0.17 -6.62
C LEU A 62 -5.05 0.73 -5.74
N VAL A 63 -6.06 1.36 -6.32
CA VAL A 63 -7.26 1.78 -5.58
C VAL A 63 -8.02 0.58 -5.03
N HIS A 64 -8.25 -0.47 -5.82
CA HIS A 64 -8.95 -1.66 -5.34
C HIS A 64 -8.19 -2.39 -4.25
N VAL A 65 -6.87 -2.56 -4.40
CA VAL A 65 -6.01 -3.16 -3.38
C VAL A 65 -6.04 -2.33 -2.08
N LEU A 66 -6.07 -0.99 -2.19
CA LEU A 66 -6.26 -0.13 -1.03
C LEU A 66 -7.63 -0.35 -0.38
N LEU A 67 -8.72 -0.38 -1.15
CA LEU A 67 -10.08 -0.59 -0.65
C LEU A 67 -10.23 -1.94 0.07
N GLU A 68 -9.58 -3.00 -0.41
CA GLU A 68 -9.54 -4.31 0.27
C GLU A 68 -8.82 -4.27 1.63
N SER A 69 -8.02 -3.24 1.87
CA SER A 69 -7.27 -3.04 3.12
C SER A 69 -7.90 -2.00 4.06
N MET A 70 -9.14 -1.59 3.79
CA MET A 70 -9.90 -0.64 4.62
C MET A 70 -10.81 -1.38 5.59
N ASP A 71 -11.02 -0.81 6.78
CA ASP A 71 -12.06 -1.30 7.67
C ASP A 71 -13.47 -0.96 7.13
N LYS A 72 -14.52 -1.48 7.79
CA LYS A 72 -15.91 -1.28 7.36
C LYS A 72 -16.32 0.20 7.34
N LEU A 73 -15.82 1.00 8.29
CA LEU A 73 -16.16 2.42 8.41
C LEU A 73 -15.48 3.23 7.30
N GLU A 74 -14.18 2.99 7.08
CA GLU A 74 -13.39 3.60 6.02
C GLU A 74 -13.95 3.27 4.63
N ALA A 75 -14.26 2.00 4.39
CA ALA A 75 -14.84 1.56 3.12
C ALA A 75 -16.19 2.24 2.86
N GLU A 76 -17.04 2.34 3.88
CA GLU A 76 -18.34 3.00 3.76
C GLU A 76 -18.20 4.51 3.54
N PHE A 77 -17.29 5.15 4.27
CA PHE A 77 -16.95 6.56 4.06
C PHE A 77 -16.51 6.82 2.61
N LEU A 78 -15.54 6.04 2.10
CA LEU A 78 -15.02 6.22 0.75
C LEU A 78 -16.09 6.01 -0.31
N ARG A 79 -16.92 4.98 -0.17
CA ARG A 79 -18.06 4.74 -1.07
C ARG A 79 -18.97 5.96 -1.09
N ARG A 80 -19.50 6.40 0.05
CA ARG A 80 -20.47 7.50 0.05
C ARG A 80 -19.87 8.84 -0.38
N HIS A 81 -18.62 9.12 -0.02
CA HIS A 81 -17.96 10.38 -0.38
C HIS A 81 -17.57 10.42 -1.86
N TYR A 82 -16.88 9.38 -2.36
CA TYR A 82 -16.27 9.39 -3.70
C TYR A 82 -17.16 8.82 -4.80
N ARG A 83 -18.05 7.86 -4.50
CA ARG A 83 -19.03 7.32 -5.45
C ARG A 83 -20.32 8.13 -5.44
N ASP A 84 -20.90 8.33 -4.27
CA ASP A 84 -22.25 8.90 -4.13
C ASP A 84 -22.26 10.43 -3.99
N GLY A 85 -21.08 11.05 -3.90
CA GLY A 85 -20.90 12.51 -3.85
C GLY A 85 -21.41 13.15 -2.55
N LYS A 86 -21.49 12.40 -1.44
CA LYS A 86 -21.99 12.94 -0.16
C LYS A 86 -20.96 13.86 0.49
N SER A 87 -21.45 14.98 1.06
CA SER A 87 -20.63 15.94 1.79
C SER A 87 -20.16 15.40 3.14
N MET A 88 -19.06 15.94 3.68
CA MET A 88 -18.54 15.57 4.99
C MET A 88 -19.58 15.78 6.10
N HIS A 89 -20.30 16.90 6.07
CA HIS A 89 -21.39 17.18 6.99
C HIS A 89 -22.52 16.14 6.92
N TYR A 90 -22.92 15.72 5.72
CA TYR A 90 -23.93 14.66 5.59
C TYR A 90 -23.44 13.34 6.20
N LEU A 91 -22.17 13.02 6.01
CA LEU A 91 -21.56 11.79 6.49
C LEU A 91 -21.40 11.78 8.01
N SER A 92 -21.05 12.92 8.63
CA SER A 92 -20.90 13.00 10.09
C SER A 92 -22.20 12.78 10.85
N MET A 93 -23.34 13.05 10.22
CA MET A 93 -24.67 12.77 10.76
C MET A 93 -25.11 11.30 10.61
N ARG A 94 -24.39 10.49 9.82
CA ARG A 94 -24.79 9.13 9.42
C ARG A 94 -23.78 8.04 9.79
N LEU A 95 -22.52 8.42 9.95
CA LEU A 95 -21.43 7.53 10.34
C LEU A 95 -21.06 7.82 11.80
N PRO A 96 -20.53 6.83 12.55
CA PRO A 96 -20.05 7.03 13.92
C PRO A 96 -18.71 7.77 13.95
N ALA A 97 -18.64 8.94 13.29
CA ALA A 97 -17.45 9.77 13.20
C ALA A 97 -17.85 11.25 13.06
N SER A 98 -17.23 12.11 13.86
CA SER A 98 -17.37 13.56 13.71
C SER A 98 -16.78 14.04 12.39
N GLU A 99 -17.23 15.21 11.93
CA GLU A 99 -16.74 15.80 10.68
C GLU A 99 -15.21 15.98 10.66
N ARG A 100 -14.63 16.38 11.80
CA ARG A 100 -13.17 16.45 11.97
C ARG A 100 -12.49 15.10 11.77
N GLN A 101 -13.05 14.02 12.33
CA GLN A 101 -12.52 12.67 12.15
C GLN A 101 -12.60 12.22 10.69
N LEU A 102 -13.68 12.58 9.97
CA LEU A 102 -13.82 12.29 8.55
C LEU A 102 -12.76 13.01 7.69
N TYR A 103 -12.48 14.29 7.97
CA TYR A 103 -11.39 15.01 7.29
C TYR A 103 -10.03 14.36 7.54
N CYS A 104 -9.70 14.04 8.80
CA CYS A 104 -8.43 13.37 9.12
C CYS A 104 -8.33 11.98 8.48
N MET A 105 -9.43 11.21 8.44
CA MET A 105 -9.50 9.93 7.76
C MET A 105 -9.25 10.09 6.26
N ASN A 106 -9.89 11.07 5.63
CA ASN A 106 -9.73 11.36 4.21
C ASN A 106 -8.28 11.72 3.85
N GLU A 107 -7.66 12.62 4.62
CA GLU A 107 -6.26 13.01 4.42
C GLU A 107 -5.31 11.81 4.54
N ARG A 108 -5.50 10.95 5.56
CA ARG A 108 -4.70 9.74 5.74
C ARG A 108 -4.85 8.78 4.58
N ILE A 109 -6.08 8.53 4.11
CA ILE A 109 -6.35 7.62 2.99
C ILE A 109 -5.73 8.17 1.70
N LEU A 110 -5.90 9.46 1.41
CA LEU A 110 -5.32 10.11 0.24
C LEU A 110 -3.79 10.10 0.26
N SER A 111 -3.17 10.32 1.43
CA SER A 111 -1.72 10.24 1.59
C SER A 111 -1.19 8.81 1.35
N ARG A 112 -1.88 7.80 1.89
CA ARG A 112 -1.57 6.39 1.66
C ARG A 112 -1.71 6.02 0.19
N LEU A 113 -2.82 6.38 -0.44
CA LEU A 113 -3.04 6.12 -1.87
C LEU A 113 -2.03 6.85 -2.74
N SER A 114 -1.72 8.12 -2.44
CA SER A 114 -0.68 8.88 -3.14
C SER A 114 0.64 8.11 -3.14
N SER A 115 1.06 7.61 -1.97
CA SER A 115 2.28 6.78 -1.86
C SER A 115 2.21 5.53 -2.74
N LEU A 116 1.09 4.80 -2.73
CA LEU A 116 0.88 3.61 -3.57
C LEU A 116 0.90 3.93 -5.07
N LEU A 117 0.33 5.06 -5.49
CA LEU A 117 0.37 5.50 -6.90
C LEU A 117 1.82 5.74 -7.37
N PHE A 118 2.74 6.04 -6.46
CA PHE A 118 4.18 6.12 -6.71
C PHE A 118 4.95 4.84 -6.30
N TYR A 119 4.24 3.72 -6.17
CA TYR A 119 4.77 2.39 -5.84
C TYR A 119 5.51 2.29 -4.51
N ARG A 120 5.16 3.17 -3.55
CA ARG A 120 5.79 3.22 -2.23
C ARG A 120 4.84 2.64 -1.19
N PRO A 121 5.11 1.44 -0.66
CA PRO A 121 4.42 0.96 0.52
C PRO A 121 4.79 1.81 1.74
N SER A 122 3.88 1.87 2.70
CA SER A 122 3.99 2.67 3.92
C SER A 122 3.84 1.79 5.17
N LEU A 123 4.04 2.36 6.35
CA LEU A 123 3.78 1.64 7.60
C LEU A 123 2.30 1.27 7.78
N ALA A 124 1.38 1.94 7.09
CA ALA A 124 -0.04 1.55 7.09
C ALA A 124 -0.27 0.19 6.40
N ASP A 125 0.68 -0.26 5.58
CA ASP A 125 0.62 -1.51 4.82
C ASP A 125 1.27 -2.69 5.57
N ALA A 126 1.74 -2.46 6.79
CA ALA A 126 2.56 -3.41 7.57
C ALA A 126 1.94 -4.79 7.80
N TYR A 127 0.61 -4.87 7.78
CA TYR A 127 -0.12 -6.11 8.00
C TYR A 127 -0.93 -6.54 6.78
N PHE A 128 -0.72 -5.91 5.61
CA PHE A 128 -1.49 -6.16 4.39
C PHE A 128 -0.59 -6.73 3.29
N PRO A 129 -0.24 -8.05 3.31
CA PRO A 129 0.70 -8.65 2.36
C PRO A 129 0.23 -8.56 0.89
N ARG A 130 -1.07 -8.40 0.65
CA ARG A 130 -1.62 -8.14 -0.68
C ARG A 130 -1.08 -6.85 -1.31
N ILE A 131 -0.73 -5.84 -0.51
CA ILE A 131 -0.20 -4.57 -1.01
C ILE A 131 1.17 -4.78 -1.69
N PRO A 132 2.23 -5.27 -1.01
CA PRO A 132 3.51 -5.50 -1.66
C PRO A 132 3.44 -6.58 -2.76
N TYR A 133 2.57 -7.58 -2.65
CA TYR A 133 2.34 -8.56 -3.72
C TYR A 133 1.85 -7.91 -5.03
N ASN A 134 0.81 -7.07 -4.95
CA ASN A 134 0.29 -6.36 -6.12
C ASN A 134 1.30 -5.33 -6.66
N LEU A 135 2.02 -4.63 -5.77
CA LEU A 135 3.09 -3.72 -6.17
C LEU A 135 4.19 -4.44 -6.94
N LEU A 136 4.63 -5.62 -6.49
CA LEU A 136 5.63 -6.43 -7.21
C LEU A 136 5.15 -6.80 -8.61
N SER A 137 3.92 -7.30 -8.72
CA SER A 137 3.34 -7.68 -10.02
C SER A 137 3.30 -6.49 -10.99
N ILE A 138 2.89 -5.31 -10.50
CA ILE A 138 2.87 -4.07 -11.28
C ILE A 138 4.28 -3.62 -11.68
N LEU A 139 5.24 -3.69 -10.75
CA LEU A 139 6.62 -3.25 -10.97
C LEU A 139 7.36 -4.16 -11.94
N ASP A 140 7.22 -5.47 -11.79
CA ASP A 140 7.76 -6.48 -12.72
C ASP A 140 7.23 -6.24 -14.13
N MET A 141 5.92 -6.00 -14.27
CA MET A 141 5.29 -5.69 -15.55
C MET A 141 5.83 -4.38 -16.16
N ARG A 142 5.89 -3.29 -15.36
CA ARG A 142 6.37 -1.98 -15.82
C ARG A 142 7.81 -2.08 -16.31
N LEU A 143 8.70 -2.68 -15.51
CA LEU A 143 10.09 -2.88 -15.88
C LEU A 143 10.22 -3.74 -17.14
N SER A 144 9.43 -4.80 -17.27
CA SER A 144 9.41 -5.65 -18.48
C SER A 144 8.97 -4.86 -19.72
N THR A 145 7.97 -3.98 -19.59
CA THR A 145 7.50 -3.12 -20.70
C THR A 145 8.65 -2.25 -21.24
N PHE A 146 9.42 -1.61 -20.36
CA PHE A 146 10.53 -0.75 -20.78
C PHE A 146 11.80 -1.53 -21.17
N ALA A 147 12.00 -2.74 -20.66
CA ALA A 147 13.05 -3.63 -21.14
C ALA A 147 12.82 -4.06 -22.60
N LEU A 148 11.56 -4.25 -23.00
CA LEU A 148 11.17 -4.55 -24.39
C LEU A 148 11.16 -3.31 -25.29
N ARG A 149 11.09 -2.11 -24.71
CA ARG A 149 10.94 -0.82 -25.40
C ARG A 149 12.08 0.14 -25.10
N VAL A 150 13.30 -0.30 -25.41
CA VAL A 150 14.53 0.50 -25.25
C VAL A 150 14.55 1.77 -26.11
N ASP A 151 13.69 1.84 -27.13
CA ASP A 151 13.50 2.99 -28.01
C ASP A 151 12.69 4.11 -27.36
N VAL A 152 11.95 3.83 -26.28
CA VAL A 152 11.21 4.85 -25.54
C VAL A 152 12.18 5.59 -24.61
N PRO A 153 12.32 6.92 -24.74
CA PRO A 153 13.17 7.68 -23.84
C PRO A 153 12.55 7.67 -22.44
N VAL A 154 13.27 7.11 -21.48
CA VAL A 154 12.88 7.06 -20.08
C VAL A 154 13.99 7.66 -19.24
N ASP A 155 13.61 8.48 -18.26
CA ASP A 155 14.54 9.02 -17.28
C ASP A 155 15.19 7.89 -16.46
N GLU A 156 16.53 7.86 -16.41
CA GLU A 156 17.29 6.83 -15.67
C GLU A 156 16.93 6.82 -14.18
N GLY A 157 16.79 8.00 -13.57
CA GLY A 157 16.40 8.14 -12.17
C GLY A 157 15.02 7.56 -11.87
N TRP A 158 14.10 7.62 -12.84
CA TRP A 158 12.79 7.00 -12.74
C TRP A 158 12.87 5.47 -12.81
N LEU A 159 13.68 4.89 -13.70
CA LEU A 159 13.89 3.44 -13.77
C LEU A 159 14.54 2.91 -12.49
N ASP A 160 15.56 3.62 -11.98
CA ASP A 160 16.19 3.30 -10.69
C ASP A 160 15.17 3.33 -9.55
N ALA A 161 14.29 4.32 -9.53
CA ALA A 161 13.23 4.41 -8.53
C ALA A 161 12.24 3.23 -8.61
N LEU A 162 11.91 2.73 -9.81
CA LEU A 162 11.10 1.52 -9.96
C LEU A 162 11.82 0.28 -9.45
N GLN A 163 13.10 0.13 -9.78
CA GLN A 163 13.90 -1.01 -9.35
C GLN A 163 14.09 -1.01 -7.82
N GLU A 164 14.27 0.15 -7.20
CA GLU A 164 14.31 0.28 -5.74
C GLU A 164 12.96 -0.03 -5.10
N ALA A 165 11.85 0.48 -5.66
CA ALA A 165 10.51 0.15 -5.19
C ALA A 165 10.23 -1.37 -5.28
N ARG A 166 10.74 -2.03 -6.31
CA ARG A 166 10.62 -3.48 -6.50
C ARG A 166 11.41 -4.23 -5.42
N ASN A 167 12.64 -3.82 -5.15
CA ASN A 167 13.47 -4.43 -4.12
C ASN A 167 12.83 -4.30 -2.73
N VAL A 168 12.35 -3.10 -2.38
CA VAL A 168 11.63 -2.84 -1.12
C VAL A 168 10.37 -3.70 -1.02
N SER A 169 9.56 -3.77 -2.09
CA SER A 169 8.33 -4.57 -2.08
C SER A 169 8.62 -6.07 -1.92
N ARG A 170 9.72 -6.56 -2.52
CA ARG A 170 10.17 -7.96 -2.41
C ARG A 170 10.63 -8.27 -1.00
N GLU A 171 11.49 -7.44 -0.44
CA GLU A 171 12.00 -7.60 0.93
C GLU A 171 10.84 -7.56 1.93
N LEU A 172 9.89 -6.64 1.75
CA LEU A 172 8.71 -6.52 2.60
C LEU A 172 7.83 -7.78 2.52
N LEU A 173 7.52 -8.25 1.31
CA LEU A 173 6.70 -9.46 1.13
C LEU A 173 7.41 -10.69 1.71
N SER A 174 8.70 -10.86 1.43
CA SER A 174 9.49 -11.96 1.98
C SER A 174 9.54 -11.92 3.52
N PHE A 175 9.62 -10.73 4.11
CA PHE A 175 9.58 -10.55 5.56
C PHE A 175 8.21 -10.94 6.13
N MET A 176 7.11 -10.50 5.51
CA MET A 176 5.76 -10.89 5.91
C MET A 176 5.53 -12.40 5.78
N ASP A 177 5.99 -13.00 4.68
CA ASP A 177 5.86 -14.44 4.41
C ASP A 177 6.65 -15.30 5.39
N SER A 178 7.70 -14.76 6.03
CA SER A 178 8.42 -15.47 7.10
C SER A 178 7.53 -15.79 8.32
N PHE A 179 6.38 -15.11 8.45
CA PHE A 179 5.39 -15.36 9.49
C PHE A 179 4.18 -16.18 9.03
N ARG A 180 4.14 -16.68 7.78
CA ARG A 180 2.98 -17.46 7.27
C ARG A 180 2.76 -18.79 7.98
N ARG A 181 3.81 -19.42 8.50
CA ARG A 181 3.72 -20.73 9.14
C ARG A 181 3.48 -20.55 10.64
N VAL A 182 2.46 -21.22 11.17
CA VAL A 182 2.24 -21.30 12.62
C VAL A 182 3.37 -22.13 13.24
N PRO A 183 4.11 -21.60 14.23
CA PRO A 183 5.13 -22.37 14.93
C PRO A 183 4.47 -23.55 15.67
N LEU A 184 4.98 -24.76 15.47
CA LEU A 184 4.59 -25.95 16.22
C LEU A 184 5.53 -26.12 17.42
N GLY A 185 5.00 -26.36 18.63
CA GLY A 185 5.79 -26.71 19.81
C GLY A 185 5.64 -25.78 21.02
N ALA A 186 6.46 -26.04 22.07
CA ALA A 186 6.37 -25.41 23.38
C ALA A 186 6.70 -23.91 23.39
N SER A 187 5.83 -23.10 24.02
CA SER A 187 5.80 -21.63 24.08
C SER A 187 7.11 -20.94 24.50
N SER A 188 8.06 -20.80 23.57
CA SER A 188 9.15 -19.84 23.73
C SER A 188 8.67 -18.42 23.38
N ARG A 189 9.35 -17.39 23.91
CA ARG A 189 9.07 -15.98 23.55
C ARG A 189 9.14 -15.73 22.03
N ALA A 190 10.03 -16.42 21.33
CA ALA A 190 10.17 -16.31 19.87
C ALA A 190 8.94 -16.86 19.14
N GLN A 191 8.38 -17.97 19.63
CA GLN A 191 7.14 -18.54 19.08
C GLN A 191 5.92 -17.68 19.41
N GLN A 192 5.84 -17.11 20.62
CA GLN A 192 4.79 -16.16 20.98
C GLN A 192 4.82 -14.93 20.07
N TYR A 193 6.02 -14.37 19.83
CA TYR A 193 6.21 -13.29 18.85
C TYR A 193 5.68 -13.68 17.48
N GLN A 194 6.10 -14.82 16.94
CA GLN A 194 5.64 -15.30 15.63
C GLN A 194 4.13 -15.52 15.56
N ARG A 195 3.51 -16.12 16.60
CA ARG A 195 2.06 -16.34 16.68
C ARG A 195 1.27 -15.04 16.68
N VAL A 196 1.72 -14.02 17.43
CA VAL A 196 1.09 -12.70 17.45
C VAL A 196 1.15 -12.04 16.07
N ILE A 197 2.31 -12.08 15.41
CA ILE A 197 2.43 -11.48 14.07
C ILE A 197 1.61 -12.26 13.03
N HIS A 198 1.63 -13.60 13.07
CA HIS A 198 0.81 -14.45 12.21
C HIS A 198 -0.68 -14.14 12.38
N ALA A 199 -1.18 -14.07 13.63
CA ALA A 199 -2.58 -13.73 13.91
C ALA A 199 -2.94 -12.36 13.34
N LYS A 200 -2.09 -11.34 13.54
CA LYS A 200 -2.31 -9.99 13.00
C LYS A 200 -2.23 -9.92 11.47
N LEU A 201 -1.39 -10.75 10.82
CA LEU A 201 -1.33 -10.83 9.36
C LEU A 201 -2.54 -11.56 8.77
N ARG A 202 -3.11 -12.53 9.50
CA ARG A 202 -4.33 -13.25 9.10
C ARG A 202 -5.56 -12.37 9.24
N ASP A 203 -5.66 -11.61 10.32
CA ASP A 203 -6.70 -10.60 10.53
C ASP A 203 -6.05 -9.23 10.89
N PRO A 204 -5.82 -8.37 9.89
CA PRO A 204 -5.23 -7.04 10.10
C PRO A 204 -6.07 -6.12 10.98
N PHE A 205 -7.37 -6.37 11.13
CA PHE A 205 -8.27 -5.53 11.92
C PHE A 205 -8.47 -6.01 13.35
N ALA A 206 -8.09 -7.26 13.66
CA ALA A 206 -8.15 -7.82 15.00
C ALA A 206 -7.45 -6.90 16.03
N SER A 207 -8.17 -6.56 17.09
CA SER A 207 -7.63 -5.88 18.25
C SER A 207 -6.56 -6.72 18.95
N VAL A 208 -5.74 -6.07 19.77
CA VAL A 208 -4.72 -6.79 20.53
C VAL A 208 -5.35 -7.80 21.50
N GLN A 209 -6.51 -7.47 22.06
CA GLN A 209 -7.20 -8.38 22.96
C GLN A 209 -7.71 -9.63 22.23
N GLU A 210 -8.36 -9.46 21.06
CA GLU A 210 -8.82 -10.59 20.25
C GLU A 210 -7.67 -11.53 19.85
N ILE A 211 -6.49 -10.97 19.55
CA ILE A 211 -5.28 -11.77 19.24
C ILE A 211 -4.80 -12.55 20.47
N VAL A 212 -4.78 -11.94 21.65
CA VAL A 212 -4.37 -12.60 22.89
C VAL A 212 -5.33 -13.73 23.24
N ASP A 213 -6.64 -13.46 23.16
CA ASP A 213 -7.70 -14.41 23.47
C ASP A 213 -7.67 -15.62 22.52
N GLU A 214 -7.44 -15.38 21.22
CA GLU A 214 -7.28 -16.44 20.23
C GLU A 214 -6.06 -17.34 20.52
N ILE A 215 -4.95 -16.74 20.93
CA ILE A 215 -3.70 -17.47 21.18
C ILE A 215 -3.79 -18.31 22.45
N GLY A 216 -4.50 -17.85 23.47
CA GLY A 216 -4.78 -18.60 24.70
C GLY A 216 -3.54 -19.01 25.51
N ASP A 217 -2.42 -18.30 25.37
CA ASP A 217 -1.17 -18.60 26.06
C ASP A 217 -1.10 -17.86 27.41
N MET A 218 -0.95 -18.61 28.51
CA MET A 218 -0.90 -18.11 29.89
C MET A 218 0.18 -17.03 30.14
N GLY A 219 1.21 -16.96 29.29
CA GLY A 219 2.28 -15.94 29.39
C GLY A 219 2.11 -14.72 28.47
N LEU A 220 1.12 -14.73 27.56
CA LEU A 220 0.90 -13.66 26.61
C LEU A 220 -0.13 -12.66 27.15
N THR A 221 0.31 -11.45 27.48
CA THR A 221 -0.57 -10.34 27.86
C THR A 221 -0.73 -9.34 26.72
N ALA A 222 -1.76 -8.49 26.79
CA ALA A 222 -1.95 -7.40 25.83
C ALA A 222 -0.72 -6.48 25.72
N SER A 223 -0.06 -6.18 26.85
CA SER A 223 1.17 -5.37 26.86
C SER A 223 2.31 -6.03 26.08
N VAL A 224 2.51 -7.34 26.26
CA VAL A 224 3.52 -8.11 25.53
C VAL A 224 3.19 -8.16 24.03
N ALA A 225 1.92 -8.39 23.67
CA ALA A 225 1.47 -8.38 22.29
C ALA A 225 1.68 -7.00 21.62
N HIS A 226 1.39 -5.90 22.31
CA HIS A 226 1.71 -4.54 21.83
C HIS A 226 3.21 -4.35 21.59
N ALA A 227 4.06 -4.83 22.51
CA ALA A 227 5.51 -4.74 22.35
C ALA A 227 6.00 -5.52 21.12
N TYR A 228 5.42 -6.70 20.86
CA TYR A 228 5.71 -7.52 19.67
C TYR A 228 5.27 -6.84 18.37
N LEU A 229 4.05 -6.33 18.30
CA LEU A 229 3.56 -5.57 17.14
C LEU A 229 4.42 -4.33 16.88
N GLY A 230 4.83 -3.61 17.92
CA GLY A 230 5.75 -2.47 17.80
C GLY A 230 7.14 -2.88 17.32
N ALA A 231 7.68 -4.00 17.79
CA ALA A 231 8.95 -4.54 17.31
C ALA A 231 8.90 -4.95 15.84
N TYR A 232 7.80 -5.55 15.39
CA TYR A 232 7.56 -5.89 13.99
C TYR A 232 7.48 -4.63 13.11
N GLN A 233 6.69 -3.62 13.50
CA GLN A 233 6.61 -2.36 12.75
C GLN A 233 7.95 -1.63 12.65
N ARG A 234 8.81 -1.72 13.68
CA ARG A 234 10.18 -1.18 13.62
C ARG A 234 11.04 -1.89 12.59
N GLN A 235 10.87 -3.20 12.39
CA GLN A 235 11.58 -3.94 11.35
C GLN A 235 11.08 -3.54 9.96
N ILE A 236 9.77 -3.45 9.77
CA ILE A 236 9.19 -2.95 8.51
C ILE A 236 9.68 -1.54 8.19
N LYS A 237 9.73 -0.64 9.19
CA LYS A 237 10.22 0.73 8.97
C LYS A 237 11.64 0.76 8.38
N LYS A 238 12.49 -0.21 8.76
CA LYS A 238 13.85 -0.36 8.23
C LYS A 238 13.83 -0.78 6.76
N ILE A 239 13.00 -1.77 6.42
CA ILE A 239 12.79 -2.25 5.04
C ILE A 239 12.28 -1.12 4.15
N LEU A 240 11.32 -0.32 4.64
CA LEU A 240 10.73 0.79 3.88
C LEU A 240 11.68 1.98 3.68
N ASN A 241 12.78 2.09 4.44
CA ASN A 241 13.70 3.22 4.39
C ASN A 241 15.17 2.79 4.47
N PRO A 242 15.67 1.97 3.54
CA PRO A 242 17.00 1.35 3.64
C PRO A 242 18.11 2.41 3.75
N LYS A 243 18.02 3.50 2.98
CA LYS A 243 19.00 4.60 2.98
C LYS A 243 19.08 5.35 4.31
N LYS A 244 17.96 5.53 5.01
CA LYS A 244 17.93 6.22 6.32
C LYS A 244 18.60 5.40 7.42
N PHE A 245 18.55 4.06 7.34
CA PHE A 245 19.13 3.16 8.34
C PHE A 245 20.54 2.67 8.02
N ALA A 246 21.01 2.82 6.77
CA ALA A 246 22.41 2.61 6.40
C ALA A 246 23.35 3.63 7.07
N VAL A 247 22.93 4.89 7.17
CA VAL A 247 23.70 5.96 7.85
C VAL A 247 23.93 5.62 9.33
N PHE A 248 22.95 5.01 10.02
CA PHE A 248 23.10 4.61 11.42
C PHE A 248 24.01 3.39 11.65
N LYS A 249 24.32 2.60 10.61
CA LYS A 249 25.34 1.53 10.72
C LYS A 249 26.76 2.11 10.63
N ASN A 250 26.95 3.19 9.88
CA ASN A 250 28.27 3.80 9.69
C ASN A 250 28.68 4.75 10.82
N CYS A 251 27.75 5.15 11.70
CA CYS A 251 28.05 5.97 12.89
C CYS A 251 28.41 5.15 14.15
N LYS A 252 28.70 3.84 14.03
CA LYS A 252 29.21 3.02 15.15
C LYS A 252 30.72 2.77 15.11
N ASN A 253 31.42 3.34 14.14
CA ASN A 253 32.89 3.26 14.01
C ASN A 253 33.54 4.65 13.94
N LEU A 254 33.17 5.54 14.87
CA LEU A 254 33.94 6.72 15.24
C LEU A 254 33.97 6.82 16.76
#